data_AF-A0A9D6YEZ2-F1
#
_entry.id   AF-A0A9D6YEZ2-F1
#
_cell.length_a   1.000
_cell.length_b   1.000
_cell.length_c   1.000
_cell.angle_alpha   90.00
_cell.angle_beta   90.00
_cell.angle_gamma   90.00
#
_symmetry.space_group_name_H-M   'P 1'
#
loop_
_entity.id
_entity.type
_entity.pdbx_description
1 polymer ?
#
loop_
_entity_poly.entity_id
_entity_poly.type
_entity_poly.pdbx_seq_one_letter_code
_entity_poly.pdbx_strand_id
1 'polypeptide(L)' 'MGKVHRGSYIIFWWKGDHEPRHVHVRTANGKKIGRVDVATLRGLEGWTPERKLVEMTEQLKHEGRL' A
#
# COMPACT_ATOMS: atom_id res chain seq x y z
N MET A 1 4.66 -4.61 11.99
CA MET A 1 3.86 -3.72 11.13
C MET A 1 4.80 -2.74 10.45
N GLY A 2 4.73 -2.61 9.13
CA GLY A 2 5.44 -1.59 8.37
C GLY A 2 4.52 -0.41 8.06
N LYS A 3 5.05 0.81 8.05
CA LYS A 3 4.29 2.03 7.76
C LYS A 3 5.20 3.06 7.11
N VAL A 4 4.68 3.76 6.10
CA VAL A 4 5.34 4.88 5.42
C VAL A 4 4.37 6.02 5.19
N HIS A 5 4.92 7.22 5.23
CA HIS A 5 4.28 8.42 4.72
C HIS A 5 4.97 8.76 3.40
N ARG A 6 4.25 8.66 2.28
CA ARG A 6 4.83 8.91 0.94
C ARG A 6 3.82 9.65 0.07
N GLY A 7 4.23 10.83 -0.41
CA GLY A 7 3.31 11.77 -1.04
C GLY A 7 2.15 12.15 -0.11
N SER A 8 0.93 12.07 -0.61
CA SER A 8 -0.31 12.41 0.13
C SER A 8 -0.91 11.22 0.88
N TYR A 9 -0.20 10.09 0.96
CA TYR A 9 -0.72 8.85 1.52
C TYR A 9 0.07 8.36 2.73
N ILE A 10 -0.66 7.69 3.62
CA ILE A 10 -0.13 6.81 4.65
C ILE A 10 -0.36 5.38 4.16
N ILE A 11 0.73 4.65 3.91
CA ILE A 11 0.70 3.26 3.44
C ILE A 11 1.24 2.38 4.56
N PHE A 12 0.51 1.36 4.96
CA PHE A 12 0.93 0.46 6.04
C PHE A 12 0.53 -0.99 5.76
N TRP A 13 1.28 -1.93 6.35
CA TRP A 13 1.09 -3.36 6.17
C TRP A 13 1.48 -4.12 7.43
N TRP A 14 0.94 -5.34 7.57
CA TRP A 14 1.38 -6.23 8.64
C TRP A 14 2.62 -6.98 8.20
N LYS A 15 3.58 -7.10 9.13
CA LYS A 15 4.76 -7.93 8.99
C LYS A 15 4.59 -9.06 10.00
N GLY A 16 4.51 -10.29 9.53
CA GLY A 16 4.31 -11.50 10.32
C GLY A 16 5.25 -12.61 9.86
N ASP A 17 4.80 -13.84 9.97
CA ASP A 17 5.45 -15.06 9.47
C ASP A 17 5.39 -15.20 7.93
N HIS A 18 4.64 -14.32 7.26
CA HIS A 18 4.55 -14.27 5.81
C HIS A 18 4.72 -12.84 5.27
N GLU A 19 5.07 -12.73 3.99
CA GLU A 19 5.11 -11.45 3.26
C GLU A 19 3.71 -10.83 3.19
N PRO A 20 3.59 -9.49 3.25
CA PRO A 20 2.30 -8.81 3.22
C PRO A 20 1.57 -9.06 1.90
N ARG A 21 0.34 -9.57 1.98
CA ARG A 21 -0.50 -9.79 0.79
C ARG A 21 -1.05 -8.49 0.20
N HIS A 22 -1.30 -7.50 1.05
CA HIS A 22 -1.83 -6.20 0.66
C HIS A 22 -1.32 -5.09 1.58
N VAL A 23 -1.30 -3.87 1.06
CA VAL A 23 -1.10 -2.65 1.84
C VAL A 23 -2.41 -1.94 2.08
N HIS A 24 -2.53 -1.29 3.23
CA HIS A 24 -3.62 -0.38 3.56
C HIS A 24 -3.23 1.05 3.25
N VAL A 25 -4.17 1.77 2.65
CA VAL A 25 -3.94 3.13 2.15
C VAL A 25 -4.90 4.08 2.86
N ARG A 26 -4.33 5.11 3.45
CA ARG A 26 -5.04 6.25 4.02
C ARG A 26 -4.54 7.54 3.41
N THR A 27 -5.36 8.57 3.45
CA THR A 27 -4.93 9.95 3.19
C THR A 27 -3.96 10.42 4.29
N ALA A 28 -3.26 11.54 4.06
CA ALA A 28 -2.41 12.18 5.05
C ALA A 28 -3.12 12.52 6.38
N ASN A 29 -4.43 12.81 6.35
CA ASN A 29 -5.25 13.03 7.54
C ASN A 29 -5.84 11.75 8.16
N GLY A 30 -5.47 10.57 7.65
CA GLY A 30 -5.83 9.28 8.23
C GLY A 30 -7.14 8.67 7.75
N LYS A 31 -7.86 9.30 6.80
CA LYS A 31 -9.07 8.73 6.19
C LYS A 31 -8.71 7.48 5.37
N LYS A 32 -9.42 6.37 5.60
CA LYS A 32 -9.27 5.13 4.81
C LYS A 32 -9.65 5.41 3.35
N ILE A 33 -8.76 5.04 2.43
CA ILE A 33 -9.01 5.11 0.99
C ILE A 33 -9.31 3.71 0.46
N GLY A 34 -8.44 2.75 0.75
CA GLY A 34 -8.56 1.40 0.20
C GLY A 34 -7.39 0.50 0.56
N ARG A 35 -7.28 -0.61 -0.16
CA ARG A 35 -6.22 -1.60 -0.02
C ARG A 35 -5.68 -1.98 -1.39
N VAL A 36 -4.36 -2.09 -1.51
CA VAL A 36 -3.69 -2.50 -2.76
C VAL A 36 -3.08 -3.87 -2.53
N ASP A 37 -3.38 -4.81 -3.43
CA ASP A 37 -2.76 -6.12 -3.47
C ASP A 37 -1.28 -6.00 -3.91
N VAL A 38 -0.36 -6.60 -3.15
CA VAL A 38 1.09 -6.43 -3.38
C VAL A 38 1.54 -7.21 -4.63
N ALA A 39 0.88 -8.32 -4.95
CA ALA A 39 1.26 -9.17 -6.08
C ALA A 39 0.81 -8.56 -7.41
N THR A 40 -0.45 -8.12 -7.48
CA THR A 40 -1.09 -7.64 -8.72
C THR A 40 -1.08 -6.13 -8.88
N LEU A 41 -0.75 -5.38 -7.81
CA LEU A 41 -0.82 -3.92 -7.74
C LEU A 41 -2.20 -3.34 -8.04
N ARG A 42 -3.25 -4.16 -7.91
CA ARG A 42 -4.64 -3.74 -8.08
C ARG A 42 -5.27 -3.39 -6.74
N GLY A 43 -6.25 -2.50 -6.77
CA GLY A 43 -7.06 -2.25 -5.59
C GLY A 43 -7.99 -3.43 -5.31
N LEU A 44 -8.26 -3.64 -4.03
CA LEU A 44 -9.24 -4.62 -3.56
C LEU A 44 -10.63 -3.98 -3.44
N GLU A 45 -11.66 -4.82 -3.33
CA GLU A 45 -13.04 -4.38 -3.04
C GLU A 45 -13.63 -3.45 -4.11
N GLY A 46 -13.27 -3.66 -5.38
CA GLY A 46 -13.76 -2.85 -6.50
C GLY A 46 -13.21 -1.43 -6.55
N TRP A 47 -12.22 -1.11 -5.70
CA TRP A 47 -11.53 0.16 -5.71
C TRP A 47 -10.36 0.13 -6.70
N THR A 48 -10.17 1.23 -7.43
CA THR A 48 -9.04 1.41 -8.35
C THR A 48 -8.07 2.44 -7.78
N PRO A 49 -6.82 2.06 -7.46
CA PRO A 49 -5.82 2.99 -6.96
C PRO A 49 -5.36 3.93 -8.07
N GLU A 50 -4.99 5.15 -7.69
CA GLU A 50 -4.33 6.08 -8.59
C GLU A 50 -2.97 5.53 -9.03
N ARG A 51 -2.57 5.83 -10.27
CA ARG A 51 -1.29 5.36 -10.84
C ARG A 51 -0.09 5.66 -9.93
N LYS A 52 -0.03 6.85 -9.35
CA LYS A 52 1.05 7.27 -8.44
C LYS A 52 1.17 6.35 -7.22
N LEU A 53 0.04 5.88 -6.69
CA LEU A 53 0.01 4.98 -5.54
C LEU A 53 0.49 3.57 -5.90
N VAL A 54 0.16 3.12 -7.12
CA VAL A 54 0.70 1.87 -7.67
C VAL A 54 2.22 1.95 -7.79
N GLU A 55 2.75 3.01 -8.40
CA GLU A 55 4.19 3.25 -8.55
C GLU A 55 4.90 3.31 -7.18
N MET A 56 4.29 3.97 -6.18
CA MET A 56 4.84 3.99 -4.82
C MET A 56 4.84 2.61 -4.17
N THR A 57 3.83 1.78 -4.42
CA THR A 57 3.75 0.42 -3.89
C THR A 57 4.81 -0.47 -4.53
N GLU A 58 5.01 -0.35 -5.84
CA GLU A 58 6.07 -1.04 -6.58
C GLU A 58 7.47 -0.64 -6.08
N GLN A 59 7.70 0.66 -5.84
CA GLN A 59 8.96 1.13 -5.26
C GLN A 59 9.25 0.52 -3.89
N LEU A 60 8.24 0.39 -3.03
CA LEU A 60 8.40 -0.24 -1.71
C LEU A 60 8.79 -1.73 -1.84
N LYS A 61 8.32 -2.44 -2.87
CA LYS A 61 8.76 -3.82 -3.17
C LYS A 61 10.23 -3.84 -3.60
N HIS A 62 10.63 -2.95 -4.50
CA HIS A 62 12.04 -2.84 -4.92
C HIS A 62 12.99 -2.47 -3.78
N GLU A 63 12.52 -1.69 -2.80
CA GLU A 63 13.26 -1.37 -1.57
C GLU A 63 13.32 -2.54 -0.56
N GLY A 64 12.69 -3.69 -0.84
CA GLY A 64 12.63 -4.85 0.06
C GLY A 64 11.78 -4.63 1.31
N ARG A 65 10.81 -3.69 1.23
CA ARG A 65 9.95 -3.33 2.37
C ARG A 65 8.63 -4.08 2.38
N LEU A 66 8.16 -4.48 1.20
CA LEU A 66 6.96 -5.28 0.94
C LEU A 66 7.35 -6.63 0.38
#